data_AF-Q10B79-F1
#
_entry.id   AF-Q10B79-F1
#
_cell.length_a   1.000
_cell.length_b   1.000
_cell.length_c   1.000
_cell.angle_alpha   90.00
_cell.angle_beta   90.00
_cell.angle_gamma   90.00
#
_symmetry.space_group_name_H-M   'P 1'
#
loop_
_entity.id
_entity.type
_entity.pdbx_description
1 polymer ?
#
loop_
_entity_poly.entity_id
_entity_poly.type
_entity_poly.pdbx_seq_one_letter_code
_entity_poly.pdbx_strand_id
1 'polypeptide(L)'
;MKFGKDFRSHLEETLPAWRDKYLAYKSLKKLIKNLPPDGDPPPVAAAAEVPAGDGDGDGGIALGNWFARVLDMELQKLNDFYIEREEWYVIRLQVLKERIERVKAKKNGAFTSKSEFTEEMLEIRKAFVIIHGEMILLQTYSSLNFAGLVKILKKYDKRTGGLLSLPFTQRARHQPFFTTEPLTRLVRECEANLELLFPIEAEVLESASSSAKLQPQNDDAASHDPASSVDVETSDVYRSTLAAMKAIQGLRKASSTYNPLSLARFFHGEDGEACSGAITSESDSYSDSQIEDAEDDDKEVQSREQNTAQNAAEGQPRDE
;
A
#
# COMPACT_ATOMS: atom_id res chain seq x y z
N MET A 1 -5.86 5.53 22.56
CA MET A 1 -5.21 5.87 21.28
C MET A 1 -5.61 7.26 20.81
N LYS A 2 -4.66 8.08 20.33
CA LYS A 2 -4.92 9.45 19.91
C LYS A 2 -4.98 9.51 18.37
N PHE A 3 -6.03 8.92 17.79
CA PHE A 3 -6.28 8.87 16.33
C PHE A 3 -5.95 10.17 15.58
N GLY A 4 -6.25 11.34 16.16
CA GLY A 4 -5.95 12.62 15.51
C GLY A 4 -4.46 13.01 15.42
N LYS A 5 -3.58 12.39 16.23
CA LYS A 5 -2.12 12.46 16.04
C LYS A 5 -1.72 11.51 14.92
N ASP A 6 -2.16 10.26 14.99
CA ASP A 6 -1.83 9.22 14.03
C ASP A 6 -2.26 9.62 12.60
N PHE A 7 -3.46 10.17 12.45
CA PHE A 7 -3.97 10.74 11.20
C PHE A 7 -3.06 11.85 10.67
N ARG A 8 -2.57 12.75 11.54
CA ARG A 8 -1.66 13.84 11.13
C ARG A 8 -0.29 13.30 10.71
N SER A 9 0.27 12.37 11.48
CA SER A 9 1.55 11.72 11.16
C SER A 9 1.50 11.10 9.77
N HIS A 10 0.41 10.38 9.47
CA HIS A 10 0.23 9.80 8.14
C HIS A 10 0.15 10.85 7.02
N LEU A 11 -0.51 12.00 7.24
CA LEU A 11 -0.50 13.08 6.24
C LEU A 11 0.90 13.67 6.02
N GLU A 12 1.76 13.68 7.03
CA GLU A 12 3.14 14.17 6.88
C GLU A 12 3.97 13.17 6.05
N GLU A 13 3.70 11.87 6.20
CA GLU A 13 4.41 10.78 5.53
C GLU A 13 3.89 10.44 4.12
N THR A 14 2.63 10.75 3.81
CA THR A 14 2.02 10.55 2.47
C THR A 14 2.56 11.55 1.44
N LEU A 15 2.20 11.35 0.17
CA LEU A 15 2.58 12.22 -0.92
C LEU A 15 2.09 13.66 -0.67
N PRO A 16 2.96 14.69 -0.78
CA PRO A 16 2.58 16.07 -0.48
C PRO A 16 1.34 16.56 -1.25
N ALA A 17 1.21 16.14 -2.51
CA ALA A 17 0.09 16.49 -3.38
C ALA A 17 -1.26 15.87 -2.98
N TRP A 18 -1.26 14.89 -2.05
CA TRP A 18 -2.49 14.21 -1.62
C TRP A 18 -3.02 14.80 -0.29
N ARG A 19 -2.21 15.56 0.45
CA ARG A 19 -2.50 15.97 1.84
C ARG A 19 -3.80 16.77 1.99
N ASP A 20 -4.11 17.65 1.04
CA ASP A 20 -5.32 18.47 1.00
C ASP A 20 -6.56 17.68 0.58
N LYS A 21 -6.37 16.51 -0.06
CA LYS A 21 -7.44 15.62 -0.51
C LYS A 21 -8.02 14.80 0.62
N TYR A 22 -7.26 14.54 1.68
CA TYR A 22 -7.76 13.86 2.87
C TYR A 22 -8.83 14.69 3.60
N LEU A 23 -9.61 14.00 4.44
CA LEU A 23 -10.60 14.57 5.34
C LEU A 23 -9.98 15.70 6.16
N ALA A 24 -10.65 16.85 6.22
CA ALA A 24 -10.24 18.03 6.99
C ALA A 24 -10.45 17.82 8.50
N TYR A 25 -9.92 16.72 9.05
CA TYR A 25 -10.19 16.19 10.38
C TYR A 25 -9.93 17.20 11.50
N LYS A 26 -8.88 18.03 11.36
CA LYS A 26 -8.56 19.10 12.33
C LYS A 26 -9.63 20.19 12.32
N SER A 27 -10.04 20.63 11.13
CA SER A 27 -11.03 21.69 10.93
C SER A 27 -12.41 21.24 11.40
N LEU A 28 -12.86 20.05 11.01
CA LEU A 28 -14.12 19.44 11.47
C LEU A 28 -14.14 19.28 13.00
N LYS A 29 -13.03 18.86 13.61
CA LYS A 29 -12.94 18.76 15.07
C LYS A 29 -13.02 20.12 15.75
N LYS A 30 -12.44 21.18 15.17
CA LYS A 30 -12.57 22.55 15.70
C LYS A 30 -14.00 23.06 15.56
N LEU A 31 -14.62 22.80 14.40
CA LEU A 31 -16.00 23.15 14.11
C LEU A 31 -16.95 22.56 15.17
N ILE A 32 -16.86 21.26 15.45
CA ILE A 32 -17.68 20.59 16.48
C ILE A 32 -17.45 21.18 17.88
N LYS A 33 -16.22 21.56 18.22
CA LYS A 33 -15.90 22.14 19.54
C LYS A 33 -16.56 23.51 19.75
N ASN A 34 -16.67 24.29 18.68
CA ASN A 34 -17.18 25.66 18.71
C ASN A 34 -18.69 25.72 18.44
N LEU A 35 -19.38 24.58 18.41
CA LEU A 35 -20.84 24.56 18.26
C LEU A 35 -21.51 25.26 19.45
N PRO A 36 -22.51 26.13 19.19
CA PRO A 36 -23.32 26.74 20.23
C PRO A 36 -23.95 25.67 21.13
N PRO A 37 -24.09 25.93 22.45
CA PRO A 37 -24.78 25.02 23.35
C PRO A 37 -26.27 24.88 22.99
N ASP A 38 -26.88 25.92 22.42
CA ASP A 38 -28.32 26.02 22.21
C ASP A 38 -28.80 25.45 20.87
N GLY A 39 -27.90 24.81 20.10
CA GLY A 39 -28.27 24.13 18.87
C GLY A 39 -28.42 25.04 17.65
N ASP A 40 -28.21 26.35 17.75
CA ASP A 40 -28.26 27.22 16.58
C ASP A 40 -27.10 26.93 15.61
N PRO A 41 -27.34 26.78 14.30
CA PRO A 41 -26.29 26.58 13.31
C PRO A 41 -25.43 27.84 13.18
N PRO A 42 -24.08 27.72 13.11
CA PRO A 42 -23.23 28.89 12.89
C PRO A 42 -23.47 29.46 11.48
N PRO A 43 -23.44 30.80 11.30
CA PRO A 43 -23.69 31.43 10.01
C PRO A 43 -22.58 31.04 9.02
N VAL A 44 -22.92 30.22 8.01
CA VAL A 44 -22.04 29.96 6.88
C VAL A 44 -22.29 31.03 5.84
N ALA A 45 -21.23 31.74 5.46
CA ALA A 45 -21.24 32.86 4.50
C ALA A 45 -21.62 32.46 3.04
N ALA A 46 -22.38 31.39 2.82
CA ALA A 46 -22.70 30.88 1.48
C ALA A 46 -24.05 30.16 1.34
N ALA A 47 -24.93 30.19 2.35
CA ALA A 47 -26.27 29.59 2.25
C ALA A 47 -27.35 30.66 2.44
N ALA A 48 -27.44 31.59 1.49
CA ALA A 48 -28.67 32.34 1.26
C ALA A 48 -29.74 31.35 0.77
N GLU A 49 -30.99 31.56 1.21
CA GLU A 49 -32.21 30.80 0.87
C GLU A 49 -32.52 29.56 1.72
N VAL A 50 -32.88 29.79 2.99
CA VAL A 50 -33.95 28.99 3.63
C VAL A 50 -34.88 29.98 4.36
N PRO A 51 -36.20 29.97 4.09
CA PRO A 51 -37.12 30.87 4.78
C PRO A 51 -37.21 30.47 6.26
N ALA A 52 -37.13 31.46 7.13
CA ALA A 52 -37.36 31.30 8.56
C ALA A 52 -38.80 30.79 8.78
N GLY A 53 -38.94 29.50 9.07
CA GLY A 53 -40.17 28.92 9.58
C GLY A 53 -40.13 29.00 11.11
N ASP A 54 -41.03 29.79 11.67
CA ASP A 54 -41.26 29.89 13.11
C ASP A 54 -41.68 28.52 13.67
N GLY A 55 -40.75 27.83 14.33
CA GLY A 55 -40.95 26.51 14.92
C GLY A 55 -39.98 26.28 16.08
N ASP A 56 -40.46 26.58 17.29
CA ASP A 56 -39.76 26.61 18.58
C ASP A 56 -39.31 25.22 19.10
N GLY A 57 -38.74 24.38 18.23
CA GLY A 57 -38.29 23.03 18.55
C GLY A 57 -37.35 22.37 17.54
N ASP A 58 -36.93 23.08 16.48
CA ASP A 58 -36.20 22.51 15.33
C ASP A 58 -34.67 22.70 15.38
N GLY A 59 -34.13 23.42 16.37
CA GLY A 59 -32.71 23.80 16.41
C GLY A 59 -31.74 22.62 16.27
N GLY A 60 -32.03 21.49 16.92
CA GLY A 60 -31.22 20.28 16.81
C GLY A 60 -31.24 19.63 15.41
N ILE A 61 -32.39 19.67 14.72
CA ILE A 61 -32.56 19.15 13.36
C ILE A 61 -31.86 20.10 12.37
N ALA A 62 -32.05 21.41 12.53
CA ALA A 62 -31.36 22.43 11.74
C ALA A 62 -29.83 22.30 11.84
N LEU A 63 -29.29 22.11 13.05
CA LEU A 63 -27.86 21.88 13.26
C LEU A 63 -27.38 20.56 12.63
N GLY A 64 -28.16 19.49 12.78
CA GLY A 64 -27.88 18.19 12.16
C GLY A 64 -27.79 18.29 10.64
N ASN A 65 -28.77 18.93 10.02
CA ASN A 65 -28.82 19.17 8.57
C ASN A 65 -27.65 20.05 8.11
N TRP A 66 -27.33 21.10 8.87
CA TRP A 66 -26.17 21.95 8.60
C TRP A 66 -24.86 21.16 8.64
N PHE A 67 -24.63 20.34 9.67
CA PHE A 67 -23.40 19.57 9.79
C PHE A 67 -23.31 18.47 8.73
N ALA A 68 -24.46 17.87 8.37
CA ALA A 68 -24.54 16.92 7.26
C ALA A 68 -24.10 17.56 5.93
N ARG A 69 -24.52 18.80 5.63
CA ARG A 69 -24.07 19.56 4.44
C ARG A 69 -22.55 19.78 4.45
N VAL A 70 -21.97 20.12 5.61
CA VAL A 70 -20.51 20.27 5.75
C VAL A 70 -19.79 18.95 5.45
N LEU A 71 -20.32 17.82 5.95
CA LEU A 71 -19.75 16.52 5.66
C LEU A 71 -19.96 16.06 4.21
N ASP A 72 -21.06 16.47 3.57
CA ASP A 72 -21.32 16.18 2.16
C ASP A 72 -20.30 16.88 1.24
N MET A 73 -19.88 18.10 1.58
CA MET A 73 -18.77 18.76 0.87
C MET A 73 -17.45 18.00 1.03
N GLU A 74 -17.17 17.48 2.22
CA GLU A 74 -15.98 16.65 2.45
C GLU A 74 -16.09 15.31 1.72
N LEU A 75 -17.26 14.67 1.69
CA LEU A 75 -17.49 13.44 0.92
C LEU A 75 -17.29 13.67 -0.59
N GLN A 76 -17.81 14.77 -1.14
CA GLN A 76 -17.63 15.10 -2.54
C GLN A 76 -16.14 15.20 -2.89
N LYS A 77 -15.37 15.98 -2.12
CA LYS A 77 -13.92 16.08 -2.28
C LYS A 77 -13.23 14.71 -2.21
N LEU A 78 -13.64 13.88 -1.24
CA LEU A 78 -13.05 12.55 -1.07
C LEU A 78 -13.30 11.65 -2.28
N ASN A 79 -14.52 11.69 -2.81
CA ASN A 79 -14.95 10.94 -3.98
C ASN A 79 -14.29 11.42 -5.27
N ASP A 80 -14.26 12.74 -5.51
CA ASP A 80 -13.68 13.32 -6.72
C ASP A 80 -12.23 12.86 -6.89
N PHE A 81 -11.44 12.99 -5.83
CA PHE A 81 -10.05 12.54 -5.84
C PHE A 81 -9.91 11.02 -6.02
N TYR A 82 -10.78 10.24 -5.38
CA TYR A 82 -10.70 8.77 -5.48
C TYR A 82 -11.02 8.27 -6.89
N ILE A 83 -12.10 8.78 -7.49
CA ILE A 83 -12.55 8.42 -8.84
C ILE A 83 -11.48 8.81 -9.85
N GLU A 84 -10.98 10.06 -9.80
CA GLU A 84 -9.93 10.54 -10.70
C GLU A 84 -8.69 9.62 -10.66
N ARG A 85 -8.27 9.20 -9.46
CA ARG A 85 -7.12 8.31 -9.29
C ARG A 85 -7.41 6.89 -9.76
N GLU A 86 -8.56 6.33 -9.43
CA GLU A 86 -8.95 4.99 -9.88
C GLU A 86 -9.00 4.92 -11.42
N GLU A 87 -9.63 5.90 -12.08
CA GLU A 87 -9.67 6.01 -13.53
C GLU A 87 -8.26 6.13 -14.13
N TRP A 88 -7.40 6.95 -13.52
CA TRP A 88 -6.02 7.10 -13.95
C TRP A 88 -5.26 5.77 -13.86
N TYR A 89 -5.44 4.98 -12.79
CA TYR A 89 -4.80 3.67 -12.65
C TYR A 89 -5.30 2.66 -13.67
N VAL A 90 -6.61 2.63 -13.97
CA VAL A 90 -7.17 1.79 -15.04
C VAL A 90 -6.48 2.09 -16.36
N ILE A 91 -6.42 3.37 -16.76
CA ILE A 91 -5.80 3.79 -18.02
C ILE A 91 -4.30 3.45 -18.01
N ARG A 92 -3.59 3.78 -16.93
CA ARG A 92 -2.15 3.59 -16.83
C ARG A 92 -1.75 2.12 -16.91
N LEU A 93 -2.49 1.23 -16.24
CA LEU A 93 -2.24 -0.20 -16.27
C LEU A 93 -2.44 -0.78 -17.67
N GLN A 94 -3.47 -0.32 -18.40
CA GLN A 94 -3.69 -0.73 -19.79
C GLN A 94 -2.57 -0.26 -20.72
N VAL A 95 -2.15 1.02 -20.62
CA VAL A 95 -1.02 1.56 -21.39
C VAL A 95 0.27 0.77 -21.13
N LEU A 96 0.51 0.34 -19.88
CA LEU A 96 1.67 -0.47 -19.52
C LEU A 96 1.63 -1.88 -20.13
N LYS A 97 0.47 -2.54 -20.12
CA LYS A 97 0.27 -3.84 -20.79
C LYS A 97 0.53 -3.77 -22.30
N GLU A 98 -0.03 -2.77 -22.97
CA GLU A 98 0.24 -2.57 -24.39
C GLU A 98 1.72 -2.27 -24.65
N ARG A 99 2.39 -1.54 -23.75
CA ARG A 99 3.84 -1.29 -23.86
C ARG A 99 4.61 -2.61 -23.79
N ILE A 100 4.26 -3.51 -22.89
CA ILE A 100 4.86 -4.85 -22.81
C ILE A 100 4.68 -5.63 -24.10
N GLU A 101 3.47 -5.65 -24.66
CA GLU A 101 3.19 -6.35 -25.92
C GLU A 101 4.03 -5.79 -27.08
N ARG A 102 4.14 -4.46 -27.18
CA ARG A 102 5.00 -3.79 -28.17
C ARG A 102 6.48 -4.18 -28.02
N VAL A 103 7.01 -4.20 -26.79
CA VAL A 103 8.40 -4.59 -26.51
C VAL A 103 8.64 -6.06 -26.85
N LYS A 104 7.70 -6.95 -26.49
CA LYS A 104 7.77 -8.38 -26.82
C LYS A 104 7.71 -8.63 -28.33
N ALA A 105 6.88 -7.89 -29.07
CA ALA A 105 6.80 -8.01 -30.54
C ALA A 105 8.10 -7.56 -31.23
N LYS A 106 8.73 -6.48 -30.76
CA LYS A 106 10.00 -5.97 -31.28
C LYS A 106 11.19 -6.90 -31.03
N LYS A 107 11.15 -7.75 -29.99
CA LYS A 107 12.20 -8.72 -29.67
C LYS A 107 12.55 -9.63 -30.86
N ASN A 108 11.58 -9.90 -31.73
CA ASN A 108 11.75 -10.81 -32.86
C ASN A 108 12.27 -10.14 -34.15
N GLY A 109 12.66 -8.86 -34.15
CA GLY A 109 13.23 -8.26 -35.37
C GLY A 109 13.57 -6.76 -35.37
N ALA A 110 13.45 -6.02 -34.26
CA ALA A 110 13.62 -4.56 -34.26
C ALA A 110 14.61 -3.98 -33.24
N PHE A 111 15.06 -4.74 -32.23
CA PHE A 111 16.08 -4.25 -31.29
C PHE A 111 17.48 -4.40 -31.89
N THR A 112 18.26 -3.31 -31.86
CA THR A 112 19.62 -3.31 -32.40
C THR A 112 20.62 -3.97 -31.46
N SER A 113 20.26 -4.09 -30.17
CA SER A 113 21.05 -4.80 -29.16
C SER A 113 20.18 -5.40 -28.05
N LYS A 114 20.69 -6.44 -27.36
CA LYS A 114 20.09 -7.01 -26.14
C LYS A 114 19.94 -5.96 -25.02
N SER A 115 20.80 -4.94 -25.01
CA SER A 115 20.84 -3.88 -24.00
C SER A 115 19.59 -3.01 -24.05
N GLU A 116 19.16 -2.57 -25.24
CA GLU A 116 17.98 -1.72 -25.41
C GLU A 116 16.69 -2.42 -24.92
N PHE A 117 16.56 -3.72 -25.21
CA PHE A 117 15.42 -4.51 -24.73
C PHE A 117 15.39 -4.60 -23.20
N THR A 118 16.54 -4.84 -22.57
CA THR A 118 16.64 -4.91 -21.10
C THR A 118 16.33 -3.56 -20.46
N GLU A 119 16.76 -2.45 -21.05
CA GLU A 119 16.49 -1.10 -20.55
C GLU A 119 15.00 -0.73 -20.64
N GLU A 120 14.36 -0.93 -21.80
CA GLU A 120 12.91 -0.68 -21.94
C GLU A 120 12.10 -1.55 -20.97
N MET A 121 12.53 -2.79 -20.76
CA MET A 121 11.90 -3.73 -19.84
C MET A 121 12.08 -3.32 -18.37
N LEU A 122 13.23 -2.77 -18.00
CA LEU A 122 13.49 -2.22 -16.67
C LEU A 122 12.62 -0.98 -16.40
N GLU A 123 12.45 -0.09 -17.39
CA GLU A 123 11.55 1.06 -17.25
C GLU A 123 10.09 0.65 -17.07
N ILE A 124 9.65 -0.39 -17.78
CA ILE A 124 8.33 -1.00 -17.57
C ILE A 124 8.22 -1.51 -16.14
N ARG A 125 9.22 -2.26 -15.65
CA ARG A 125 9.25 -2.75 -14.25
C ARG A 125 9.08 -1.60 -13.26
N LYS A 126 9.89 -0.55 -13.39
CA LYS A 126 9.82 0.63 -12.52
C LYS A 126 8.42 1.24 -12.53
N ALA A 127 7.81 1.40 -13.71
CA ALA A 127 6.46 1.94 -13.83
C ALA A 127 5.38 1.06 -13.17
N PHE A 128 5.50 -0.27 -13.24
CA PHE A 128 4.61 -1.20 -12.52
C PHE A 128 4.77 -1.10 -10.99
N VAL A 129 6.01 -0.96 -10.49
CA VAL A 129 6.26 -0.79 -9.05
C VAL A 129 5.67 0.53 -8.54
N ILE A 130 5.83 1.61 -9.30
CA ILE A 130 5.28 2.93 -8.95
C ILE A 130 3.75 2.88 -8.88
N ILE A 131 3.08 2.40 -9.95
CA ILE A 131 1.61 2.35 -9.97
C ILE A 131 1.07 1.41 -8.88
N HIS A 132 1.75 0.30 -8.59
CA HIS A 132 1.39 -0.59 -7.48
C HIS A 132 1.42 0.18 -6.15
N GLY A 133 2.53 0.86 -5.84
CA GLY A 133 2.65 1.66 -4.63
C GLY A 133 1.57 2.74 -4.52
N GLU A 134 1.30 3.46 -5.60
CA GLU A 134 0.24 4.47 -5.67
C GLU A 134 -1.17 3.89 -5.43
N MET A 135 -1.46 2.69 -5.92
CA MET A 135 -2.73 2.01 -5.63
C MET A 135 -2.84 1.59 -4.14
N ILE A 136 -1.75 1.13 -3.52
CA ILE A 136 -1.71 0.85 -2.07
C ILE A 136 -1.94 2.14 -1.26
N LEU A 137 -1.36 3.26 -1.70
CA LEU A 137 -1.63 4.58 -1.11
C LEU A 137 -3.12 4.93 -1.20
N LEU A 138 -3.78 4.66 -2.34
CA LEU A 138 -5.21 4.95 -2.52
C LEU A 138 -6.11 4.04 -1.65
N GLN A 139 -5.75 2.76 -1.47
CA GLN A 139 -6.44 1.87 -0.51
C GLN A 139 -6.33 2.41 0.93
N THR A 140 -5.15 2.92 1.30
CA THR A 140 -4.91 3.52 2.61
C THR A 140 -5.69 4.82 2.78
N TYR A 141 -5.73 5.64 1.74
CA TYR A 141 -6.53 6.86 1.68
C TYR A 141 -8.00 6.56 1.98
N SER A 142 -8.61 5.59 1.28
CA SER A 142 -10.00 5.18 1.51
C SER A 142 -10.25 4.85 2.98
N SER A 143 -9.42 3.96 3.51
CA SER A 143 -9.63 3.38 4.83
C SER A 143 -9.40 4.39 5.96
N LEU A 144 -8.37 5.23 5.84
CA LEU A 144 -8.05 6.25 6.84
C LEU A 144 -9.11 7.37 6.84
N ASN A 145 -9.60 7.78 5.67
CA ASN A 145 -10.66 8.77 5.56
C ASN A 145 -11.98 8.25 6.13
N PHE A 146 -12.36 6.99 5.85
CA PHE A 146 -13.55 6.39 6.44
C PHE A 146 -13.44 6.29 7.97
N ALA A 147 -12.30 5.84 8.49
CA ALA A 147 -12.03 5.83 9.93
C ALA A 147 -12.14 7.25 10.53
N GLY A 148 -11.60 8.25 9.84
CA GLY A 148 -11.68 9.66 10.22
C GLY A 148 -13.11 10.17 10.28
N LEU A 149 -13.91 9.87 9.26
CA LEU A 149 -15.32 10.25 9.16
C LEU A 149 -16.13 9.68 10.32
N VAL A 150 -15.99 8.38 10.60
CA VAL A 150 -16.65 7.73 11.74
C VAL A 150 -16.25 8.37 13.08
N LYS A 151 -14.98 8.77 13.25
CA LYS A 151 -14.51 9.46 14.47
C LYS A 151 -15.06 10.88 14.59
N ILE A 152 -15.24 11.60 13.48
CA ILE A 152 -15.86 12.92 13.44
C ILE A 152 -17.35 12.83 13.78
N LEU A 153 -18.07 11.90 13.15
CA LEU A 153 -19.48 11.65 13.40
C LEU A 153 -19.75 11.28 14.87
N LYS A 154 -19.00 10.32 15.43
CA LYS A 154 -19.09 9.97 16.86
C LYS A 154 -18.79 11.16 17.80
N LYS A 155 -17.94 12.09 17.37
CA LYS A 155 -17.63 13.30 18.14
C LYS A 155 -18.78 14.30 18.09
N TYR A 156 -19.41 14.44 16.94
CA TYR A 156 -20.58 15.29 16.76
C TYR A 156 -21.74 14.80 17.64
N ASP A 157 -22.10 13.52 17.54
CA ASP A 157 -23.17 12.91 18.35
C ASP A 157 -22.89 13.06 19.85
N LYS A 158 -21.64 12.82 20.30
CA LYS A 158 -21.26 13.02 21.71
C LYS A 158 -21.39 14.48 22.19
N ARG A 159 -21.18 15.47 21.32
CA ARG A 159 -21.21 16.89 21.69
C ARG A 159 -22.62 17.47 21.67
N THR A 160 -23.47 16.96 20.80
CA THR A 160 -24.81 17.51 20.51
C THR A 160 -25.95 16.66 21.08
N GLY A 161 -25.68 15.40 21.46
CA GLY A 161 -26.73 14.43 21.78
C GLY A 161 -27.47 13.89 20.56
N GLY A 162 -27.04 14.26 19.35
CA GLY A 162 -27.64 13.80 18.09
C GLY A 162 -27.35 12.33 17.77
N LEU A 163 -27.99 11.84 16.70
CA LEU A 163 -27.87 10.47 16.20
C LEU A 163 -27.46 10.44 14.72
N LEU A 164 -26.62 11.38 14.28
CA LEU A 164 -26.21 11.51 12.89
C LEU A 164 -25.23 10.40 12.47
N SER A 165 -24.45 9.86 13.41
CA SER A 165 -23.37 8.93 13.08
C SER A 165 -23.84 7.68 12.36
N LEU A 166 -24.96 7.07 12.76
CA LEU A 166 -25.45 5.84 12.15
C LEU A 166 -25.92 6.06 10.69
N PRO A 167 -26.92 6.93 10.41
CA PRO A 167 -27.42 7.12 9.06
C PRO A 167 -26.35 7.66 8.11
N PHE A 168 -25.49 8.57 8.58
CA PHE A 168 -24.42 9.11 7.74
C PHE A 168 -23.36 8.05 7.41
N THR A 169 -22.95 7.22 8.40
CA THR A 169 -21.98 6.14 8.15
C THR A 169 -22.53 5.12 7.16
N GLN A 170 -23.82 4.76 7.27
CA GLN A 170 -24.47 3.85 6.32
C GLN A 170 -24.42 4.42 4.88
N ARG A 171 -24.78 5.68 4.70
CA ARG A 171 -24.68 6.35 3.39
C ARG A 171 -23.25 6.40 2.87
N ALA A 172 -22.27 6.67 3.74
CA ALA A 172 -20.85 6.73 3.38
C ALA A 172 -20.30 5.40 2.86
N ARG A 173 -20.89 4.25 3.25
CA ARG A 173 -20.46 2.92 2.78
C ARG A 173 -20.76 2.65 1.31
N HIS A 174 -21.64 3.43 0.71
CA HIS A 174 -22.00 3.31 -0.70
C HIS A 174 -21.36 4.42 -1.55
N GLN A 175 -20.41 5.16 -0.97
CA GLN A 175 -19.70 6.21 -1.69
C GLN A 175 -18.49 5.63 -2.43
N PRO A 176 -18.17 6.17 -3.62
CA PRO A 176 -17.03 5.73 -4.45
C PRO A 176 -15.72 5.58 -3.68
N PHE A 177 -15.37 6.55 -2.82
CA PHE A 177 -14.11 6.51 -2.07
C PHE A 177 -14.00 5.31 -1.11
N PHE A 178 -15.11 4.65 -0.76
CA PHE A 178 -15.15 3.52 0.15
C PHE A 178 -15.36 2.17 -0.57
N THR A 179 -15.95 2.16 -1.76
CA THR A 179 -16.19 0.95 -2.54
C THR A 179 -14.93 0.52 -3.29
N THR A 180 -13.91 0.03 -2.56
CA THR A 180 -12.55 -0.21 -3.08
C THR A 180 -12.34 -1.52 -3.85
N GLU A 181 -13.43 -2.20 -4.20
CA GLU A 181 -13.37 -3.50 -4.87
C GLU A 181 -12.69 -3.42 -6.27
N PRO A 182 -13.02 -2.45 -7.14
CA PRO A 182 -12.34 -2.32 -8.44
C PRO A 182 -10.84 -2.05 -8.28
N LEU A 183 -10.45 -1.10 -7.41
CA LEU A 183 -9.06 -0.84 -7.05
C LEU A 183 -8.33 -2.10 -6.55
N THR A 184 -8.97 -2.93 -5.73
CA THR A 184 -8.37 -4.17 -5.20
C THR A 184 -8.09 -5.17 -6.33
N ARG A 185 -8.95 -5.26 -7.34
CA ARG A 185 -8.69 -6.08 -8.53
C ARG A 185 -7.53 -5.54 -9.36
N LEU A 186 -7.42 -4.22 -9.51
CA LEU A 186 -6.28 -3.59 -10.21
C LEU A 186 -4.95 -3.88 -9.50
N VAL A 187 -4.91 -3.82 -8.16
CA VAL A 187 -3.73 -4.18 -7.37
C VAL A 187 -3.31 -5.63 -7.64
N ARG A 188 -4.25 -6.58 -7.53
CA ARG A 188 -3.98 -8.01 -7.80
C ARG A 188 -3.52 -8.26 -9.24
N GLU A 189 -4.14 -7.58 -10.20
CA GLU A 189 -3.73 -7.66 -11.60
C GLU A 189 -2.31 -7.12 -11.81
N CYS A 190 -1.97 -6.01 -11.14
CA CYS A 190 -0.64 -5.44 -11.19
C CYS A 190 0.43 -6.36 -10.56
N GLU A 191 0.12 -7.00 -9.43
CA GLU A 191 0.96 -8.01 -8.78
C GLU A 191 1.20 -9.22 -9.68
N ALA A 192 0.14 -9.78 -10.29
CA ALA A 192 0.27 -10.88 -11.23
C ALA A 192 1.10 -10.51 -12.47
N ASN A 193 0.98 -9.28 -12.98
CA ASN A 193 1.84 -8.79 -14.06
C ASN A 193 3.30 -8.66 -13.62
N LEU A 194 3.57 -8.15 -12.42
CA LEU A 194 4.93 -8.08 -11.88
C LEU A 194 5.57 -9.47 -11.77
N GLU A 195 4.86 -10.45 -11.22
CA GLU A 195 5.35 -11.84 -11.10
C GLU A 195 5.62 -12.49 -12.46
N LEU A 196 4.68 -12.35 -13.42
CA LEU A 196 4.79 -12.97 -14.74
C LEU A 196 5.93 -12.36 -15.58
N LEU A 197 6.16 -11.06 -15.47
CA LEU A 197 7.12 -10.34 -16.29
C LEU A 197 8.52 -10.36 -15.68
N PHE A 198 8.60 -10.47 -14.36
CA PHE A 198 9.82 -10.31 -13.59
C PHE A 198 9.92 -11.38 -12.50
N PRO A 199 10.18 -12.64 -12.86
CA PRO A 199 10.45 -13.68 -11.88
C PRO A 199 11.53 -13.20 -10.92
N ILE A 200 11.27 -13.35 -9.62
CA ILE A 200 12.00 -12.73 -8.51
C ILE A 200 13.51 -13.09 -8.49
N GLU A 201 13.99 -14.05 -9.30
CA GLU A 201 15.26 -14.75 -9.06
C GLU A 201 16.22 -14.97 -10.26
N ALA A 202 16.11 -14.27 -11.40
CA ALA A 202 16.94 -14.62 -12.59
C ALA A 202 18.00 -13.61 -13.10
N GLU A 203 18.18 -12.41 -12.53
CA GLU A 203 19.06 -11.38 -13.15
C GLU A 203 20.09 -10.67 -12.23
N VAL A 204 20.19 -11.04 -10.95
CA VAL A 204 21.12 -10.38 -10.00
C VAL A 204 22.45 -11.16 -9.80
N LEU A 205 22.59 -12.35 -10.38
CA LEU A 205 23.80 -13.19 -10.20
C LEU A 205 24.85 -13.10 -11.33
N GLU A 206 24.55 -12.50 -12.49
CA GLU A 206 25.50 -12.47 -13.63
C GLU A 206 26.28 -11.15 -13.80
N SER A 207 25.93 -10.06 -13.12
CA SER A 207 26.60 -8.75 -13.30
C SER A 207 27.66 -8.40 -12.24
N ALA A 208 27.88 -9.26 -11.24
CA ALA A 208 28.78 -8.97 -10.12
C ALA A 208 30.18 -9.64 -10.22
N SER A 209 30.49 -10.36 -11.31
CA SER A 209 31.73 -11.14 -11.43
C SER A 209 32.79 -10.59 -12.40
N SER A 210 32.57 -9.46 -13.08
CA SER A 210 33.59 -8.83 -13.93
C SER A 210 34.29 -7.67 -13.23
N SER A 211 35.37 -8.00 -12.50
CA SER A 211 36.40 -7.07 -12.03
C SER A 211 37.05 -6.30 -13.18
N ALA A 212 37.05 -4.96 -13.14
CA ALA A 212 38.16 -4.11 -13.65
C ALA A 212 37.99 -2.62 -13.26
N LYS A 213 38.41 -2.29 -12.03
CA LYS A 213 39.30 -1.15 -11.68
C LYS A 213 39.43 -0.02 -12.72
N LEU A 214 38.82 1.16 -12.50
CA LEU A 214 39.31 2.47 -13.00
C LEU A 214 38.74 3.63 -12.14
N GLN A 215 39.54 4.68 -11.99
CA GLN A 215 39.63 5.66 -10.90
C GLN A 215 38.58 6.80 -10.92
N PRO A 216 38.41 7.56 -9.80
CA PRO A 216 37.53 8.72 -9.75
C PRO A 216 38.25 9.97 -10.26
N GLN A 217 37.63 10.67 -11.22
CA GLN A 217 38.06 12.01 -11.62
C GLN A 217 36.85 12.95 -11.54
N ASN A 218 37.00 13.95 -10.66
CA ASN A 218 36.11 15.09 -10.49
C ASN A 218 35.96 15.83 -11.83
N ASP A 219 34.73 16.22 -12.17
CA ASP A 219 34.48 17.46 -12.91
C ASP A 219 33.07 17.97 -12.60
N ASP A 220 33.03 19.22 -12.16
CA ASP A 220 31.85 20.07 -11.97
C ASP A 220 31.12 20.29 -13.31
N ALA A 221 29.84 19.92 -13.40
CA ALA A 221 28.93 20.52 -14.39
C ALA A 221 27.47 20.31 -13.98
N ALA A 222 26.85 21.40 -13.50
CA ALA A 222 25.40 21.51 -13.34
C ALA A 222 24.71 21.22 -14.68
N SER A 223 24.10 20.04 -14.80
CA SER A 223 23.15 19.72 -15.86
C SER A 223 21.91 19.11 -15.20
N HIS A 224 20.77 19.72 -15.47
CA HIS A 224 19.48 19.36 -14.93
C HIS A 224 19.01 18.08 -15.63
N ASP A 225 19.35 16.92 -15.07
CA ASP A 225 19.08 15.62 -15.68
C ASP A 225 17.64 15.16 -15.36
N PRO A 226 16.76 14.93 -16.36
CA PRO A 226 15.41 14.43 -16.13
C PRO A 226 15.38 13.06 -15.43
N ALA A 227 16.47 12.28 -15.50
CA ALA A 227 16.60 11.02 -14.76
C ALA A 227 16.49 11.20 -13.23
N SER A 228 16.92 12.36 -12.70
CA SER A 228 16.82 12.67 -11.26
C SER A 228 15.37 12.79 -10.79
N SER A 229 14.47 13.29 -11.63
CA SER A 229 13.08 13.51 -11.24
C SER A 229 12.31 12.20 -11.04
N VAL A 230 12.55 11.21 -11.90
CA VAL A 230 11.89 9.90 -11.85
C VAL A 230 12.36 9.08 -10.64
N ASP A 231 13.65 9.18 -10.29
CA ASP A 231 14.20 8.49 -9.13
C ASP A 231 13.64 9.08 -7.82
N VAL A 232 13.49 10.41 -7.76
CA VAL A 232 12.84 11.09 -6.63
C VAL A 232 11.38 10.67 -6.49
N GLU A 233 10.60 10.65 -7.58
CA GLU A 233 9.19 10.18 -7.55
C GLU A 233 9.08 8.74 -7.06
N THR A 234 9.96 7.85 -7.54
CA THR A 234 9.98 6.44 -7.13
C THR A 234 10.28 6.29 -5.64
N SER A 235 11.28 7.05 -5.14
CA SER A 235 11.68 7.05 -3.74
C SER A 235 10.56 7.57 -2.82
N ASP A 236 9.87 8.64 -3.22
CA ASP A 236 8.76 9.20 -2.46
C ASP A 236 7.56 8.25 -2.41
N VAL A 237 7.18 7.64 -3.53
CA VAL A 237 6.10 6.64 -3.58
C VAL A 237 6.44 5.45 -2.68
N TYR A 238 7.68 4.93 -2.75
CA TYR A 238 8.12 3.83 -1.91
C TYR A 238 8.04 4.17 -0.40
N ARG A 239 8.62 5.31 0.00
CA ARG A 239 8.60 5.77 1.40
C ARG A 239 7.16 5.97 1.89
N SER A 240 6.31 6.62 1.10
CA SER A 240 4.92 6.83 1.45
C SER A 240 4.14 5.51 1.52
N THR A 241 4.43 4.54 0.65
CA THR A 241 3.78 3.22 0.64
C THR A 241 4.10 2.44 1.91
N LEU A 242 5.37 2.42 2.33
CA LEU A 242 5.77 1.78 3.60
C LEU A 242 5.08 2.43 4.81
N ALA A 243 4.98 3.75 4.83
CA ALA A 243 4.26 4.49 5.87
C ALA A 243 2.75 4.14 5.88
N ALA A 244 2.14 4.03 4.70
CA ALA A 244 0.76 3.62 4.52
C ALA A 244 0.48 2.20 5.06
N MET A 245 1.33 1.24 4.72
CA MET A 245 1.24 -0.14 5.22
C MET A 245 1.32 -0.19 6.75
N LYS A 246 2.25 0.57 7.36
CA LYS A 246 2.37 0.70 8.82
C LYS A 246 1.11 1.33 9.44
N ALA A 247 0.54 2.35 8.82
CA ALA A 247 -0.68 3.01 9.29
C ALA A 247 -1.89 2.06 9.30
N ILE A 248 -2.08 1.27 8.24
CA ILE A 248 -3.14 0.25 8.17
C ILE A 248 -2.95 -0.81 9.26
N GLN A 249 -1.74 -1.32 9.45
CA GLN A 249 -1.45 -2.29 10.51
C GLN A 249 -1.79 -1.74 11.90
N GLY A 250 -1.51 -0.46 12.14
CA GLY A 250 -1.90 0.25 13.38
C GLY A 250 -3.42 0.33 13.57
N LEU A 251 -4.18 0.63 12.51
CA LEU A 251 -5.65 0.66 12.55
C LEU A 251 -6.27 -0.72 12.81
N ARG A 252 -5.66 -1.78 12.28
CA ARG A 252 -6.08 -3.18 12.52
C ARG A 252 -5.85 -3.58 13.97
N LYS A 253 -4.64 -3.34 14.51
CA LYS A 253 -4.30 -3.64 15.93
C LYS A 253 -5.19 -2.90 16.93
N ALA A 254 -5.66 -1.70 16.56
CA ALA A 254 -6.55 -0.90 17.40
C ALA A 254 -7.96 -1.48 17.59
N SER A 255 -8.36 -2.40 16.72
CA SER A 255 -9.72 -2.94 16.66
C SER A 255 -9.75 -4.38 17.15
N SER A 256 -9.53 -4.58 18.46
CA SER A 256 -9.55 -5.90 19.11
C SER A 256 -10.96 -6.47 19.34
N THR A 257 -12.03 -5.69 19.11
CA THR A 257 -13.41 -6.12 19.38
C THR A 257 -14.18 -6.42 18.11
N TYR A 258 -14.89 -7.55 18.13
CA TYR A 258 -15.84 -7.95 17.09
C TYR A 258 -17.05 -7.00 17.12
N ASN A 259 -17.10 -6.03 16.21
CA ASN A 259 -18.25 -5.16 15.99
C ASN A 259 -18.46 -5.05 14.47
N PRO A 260 -19.69 -5.09 13.93
CA PRO A 260 -19.97 -4.86 12.50
C PRO A 260 -19.44 -3.52 11.95
N LEU A 261 -19.03 -2.58 12.82
CA LEU A 261 -18.36 -1.33 12.46
C LEU A 261 -16.84 -1.35 12.71
N SER A 262 -16.25 -2.51 12.97
CA SER A 262 -14.83 -2.69 13.25
C SER A 262 -14.02 -2.60 11.97
N LEU A 263 -12.97 -1.76 11.98
CA LEU A 263 -12.05 -1.58 10.85
C LEU A 263 -11.41 -2.90 10.42
N ALA A 264 -11.18 -3.83 11.34
CA ALA A 264 -10.60 -5.13 11.03
C ALA A 264 -11.42 -5.93 10.00
N ARG A 265 -12.76 -5.85 10.06
CA ARG A 265 -13.65 -6.51 9.09
C ARG A 265 -13.67 -5.83 7.72
N PHE A 266 -13.27 -4.56 7.64
CA PHE A 266 -13.26 -3.83 6.37
C PHE A 266 -11.98 -4.05 5.57
N PHE A 267 -10.91 -4.49 6.23
CA PHE A 267 -9.61 -4.74 5.59
C PHE A 267 -9.36 -6.21 5.22
N HIS A 268 -10.11 -7.13 5.84
CA HIS A 268 -10.23 -8.50 5.35
C HIS A 268 -11.47 -8.50 4.48
N GLY A 269 -11.32 -8.73 3.17
CA GLY A 269 -12.46 -9.09 2.33
C GLY A 269 -13.23 -10.25 2.96
N GLU A 270 -14.46 -10.50 2.52
CA GLU A 270 -15.30 -11.57 3.08
C GLU A 270 -14.67 -12.98 2.97
N ASP A 271 -13.56 -13.10 2.27
CA ASP A 271 -12.70 -14.27 2.23
C ASP A 271 -11.42 -13.99 3.04
N GLY A 272 -11.13 -14.81 4.04
CA GLY A 272 -10.02 -14.70 4.99
C GLY A 272 -8.60 -14.78 4.40
N GLU A 273 -8.40 -14.39 3.14
CA GLU A 273 -7.11 -14.31 2.46
C GLU A 273 -6.42 -13.02 2.90
N ALA A 274 -5.46 -13.15 3.80
CA ALA A 274 -4.59 -12.04 4.18
C ALA A 274 -3.82 -11.55 2.95
N CYS A 275 -4.13 -10.37 2.43
CA CYS A 275 -3.17 -9.57 1.66
C CYS A 275 -2.05 -9.11 2.62
N SER A 276 -1.22 -10.07 3.00
CA SER A 276 0.11 -9.87 3.54
C SER A 276 1.04 -10.17 2.37
N GLY A 277 1.32 -9.17 1.53
CA GLY A 277 2.42 -9.23 0.58
C GLY A 277 3.71 -9.50 1.38
N ALA A 278 4.11 -10.76 1.40
CA ALA A 278 5.33 -11.25 2.04
C ALA A 278 6.49 -10.95 1.09
N ILE A 279 6.97 -9.71 1.10
CA ILE A 279 8.25 -9.34 0.48
C ILE A 279 8.94 -8.40 1.49
N THR A 280 10.16 -8.78 1.87
CA THR A 280 11.09 -8.13 2.83
C THR A 280 10.82 -8.34 4.34
N SER A 281 11.26 -9.48 4.87
CA SER A 281 11.49 -9.69 6.31
C SER A 281 12.51 -10.82 6.52
N GLU A 282 13.68 -10.73 5.89
CA GLU A 282 14.81 -11.61 6.20
C GLU A 282 16.10 -10.79 6.18
N SER A 283 16.46 -10.25 7.35
CA SER A 283 17.81 -9.85 7.77
C SER A 283 17.65 -9.17 9.13
N ASP A 284 18.14 -9.80 10.19
CA ASP A 284 18.67 -9.21 11.44
C ASP A 284 18.47 -10.16 12.62
N SER A 285 19.42 -11.10 12.81
CA SER A 285 19.78 -11.61 14.13
C SER A 285 21.08 -12.43 14.04
N TYR A 286 22.22 -11.74 13.97
CA TYR A 286 23.49 -12.26 14.49
C TYR A 286 23.67 -11.76 15.92
N SER A 287 23.76 -12.67 16.88
CA SER A 287 24.28 -12.48 18.24
C SER A 287 24.72 -13.88 18.70
N ASP A 288 25.99 -14.24 18.59
CA ASP A 288 27.15 -13.87 19.44
C ASP A 288 27.30 -14.76 20.67
N SER A 289 28.52 -15.30 20.79
CA SER A 289 29.21 -15.85 21.95
C SER A 289 28.77 -17.21 22.55
N GLN A 290 29.59 -18.26 22.34
CA GLN A 290 30.57 -18.78 23.32
C GLN A 290 31.05 -20.20 22.93
N ILE A 291 32.37 -20.33 22.73
CA ILE A 291 33.13 -21.58 22.60
C ILE A 291 34.11 -21.60 23.78
N GLU A 292 34.08 -22.65 24.60
CA GLU A 292 35.15 -23.14 25.49
C GLU A 292 35.01 -24.68 25.48
N ASP A 293 35.96 -25.42 24.88
CA ASP A 293 37.06 -26.17 25.55
C ASP A 293 36.56 -27.31 26.46
N ALA A 294 37.09 -28.54 26.52
CA ALA A 294 38.11 -29.33 25.82
C ALA A 294 38.02 -30.77 26.44
N GLU A 295 38.75 -31.75 25.86
CA GLU A 295 39.22 -33.03 26.49
C GLU A 295 38.16 -34.16 26.69
N ASP A 296 38.38 -35.47 26.46
CA ASP A 296 39.56 -36.31 26.16
C ASP A 296 39.10 -37.73 25.72
N ASP A 297 39.99 -38.48 25.05
CA ASP A 297 40.23 -39.96 25.01
C ASP A 297 39.09 -40.95 24.60
N ASP A 298 39.27 -42.05 23.84
CA ASP A 298 40.44 -42.92 23.64
C ASP A 298 40.17 -44.03 22.55
N LYS A 299 41.21 -44.37 21.74
CA LYS A 299 41.66 -45.70 21.17
C LYS A 299 40.69 -46.68 20.43
N GLU A 300 41.03 -47.54 19.45
CA GLU A 300 42.27 -48.06 18.84
C GLU A 300 41.99 -48.92 17.54
N VAL A 301 42.88 -48.84 16.54
CA VAL A 301 43.56 -49.90 15.70
C VAL A 301 42.74 -50.96 14.91
N GLN A 302 42.78 -51.12 13.56
CA GLN A 302 43.79 -51.34 12.48
C GLN A 302 43.91 -52.80 11.96
N SER A 303 44.09 -52.95 10.62
CA SER A 303 44.67 -54.05 9.77
C SER A 303 43.70 -54.76 8.77
N ARG A 304 43.84 -54.59 7.43
CA ARG A 304 44.71 -55.24 6.40
C ARG A 304 44.25 -56.70 6.09
N GLU A 305 44.14 -57.27 4.88
CA GLU A 305 44.97 -57.21 3.67
C GLU A 305 44.36 -58.11 2.52
N GLN A 306 44.39 -57.62 1.26
CA GLN A 306 44.68 -58.27 -0.06
C GLN A 306 44.10 -59.60 -0.65
N ASN A 307 43.87 -59.51 -1.99
CA ASN A 307 44.19 -60.45 -3.11
C ASN A 307 43.32 -61.72 -3.32
N THR A 308 43.08 -62.29 -4.52
CA THR A 308 43.30 -62.04 -5.97
C THR A 308 42.61 -63.18 -6.76
N ALA A 309 42.21 -62.92 -8.01
CA ALA A 309 41.99 -63.86 -9.15
C ALA A 309 40.80 -64.86 -9.10
N GLN A 310 40.20 -65.37 -10.18
CA GLN A 310 40.08 -65.09 -11.63
C GLN A 310 39.30 -66.30 -12.22
N ASN A 311 38.56 -66.11 -13.32
CA ASN A 311 37.93 -67.14 -14.19
C ASN A 311 36.70 -67.89 -13.64
N ALA A 312 35.72 -68.36 -14.42
CA ALA A 312 35.25 -68.18 -15.80
C ALA A 312 34.00 -69.10 -15.93
N ALA A 313 33.18 -68.85 -16.96
CA ALA A 313 32.20 -69.75 -17.57
C ALA A 313 30.90 -70.02 -16.77
N GLU A 314 29.77 -69.45 -17.19
CA GLU A 314 28.80 -69.98 -18.18
C GLU A 314 27.66 -70.76 -17.50
N GLY A 315 26.41 -70.42 -17.85
CA GLY A 315 25.26 -71.29 -17.59
C GLY A 315 24.02 -70.61 -17.00
N GLN A 316 23.35 -69.80 -17.81
CA GLN A 316 21.94 -69.39 -17.69
C GLN A 316 21.01 -70.64 -17.89
N PRO A 317 19.66 -70.53 -17.85
CA PRO A 317 18.72 -70.24 -16.76
C PRO A 317 17.64 -71.35 -16.60
N ARG A 318 16.72 -71.24 -15.64
CA ARG A 318 15.28 -71.51 -15.88
C ARG A 318 14.39 -71.04 -14.74
N ASP A 319 13.28 -70.45 -15.15
CA ASP A 319 12.14 -69.95 -14.40
C ASP A 319 11.43 -71.02 -13.56
N GLU A 320 10.95 -70.61 -12.38
CA GLU A 320 9.55 -70.67 -11.92
C GLU A 320 9.29 -69.48 -10.97
#